data_AF-A0A961BKX6-F1
#
_entry.id   AF-A0A961BKX6-F1
#
_cell.length_a   1.000
_cell.length_b   1.000
_cell.length_c   1.000
_cell.angle_alpha   90.00
_cell.angle_beta   90.00
_cell.angle_gamma   90.00
#
_symmetry.space_group_name_H-M   'P 1'
#
loop_
_entity.id
_entity.type
_entity.pdbx_description
1 polymer ?
#
loop_
_entity_poly.entity_id
_entity_poly.type
_entity_poly.pdbx_seq_one_letter_code
_entity_poly.pdbx_strand_id
1 'polypeptide(L)' 'MTDAWPRAAKVAFIGSHGIRKTTAVHAFANTMQRAGRSVEHGREVVRDNPLGINESATGEAQLWVIMSQIEM' A
#
# COMPACT_ATOMS: atom_id res chain seq x y z
N MET A 1 -14.35 -22.21 -7.26
CA MET A 1 -14.36 -21.47 -5.98
C MET A 1 -13.45 -20.28 -6.16
N THR A 2 -14.00 -19.08 -6.15
CA THR A 2 -13.21 -17.85 -6.19
C THR A 2 -12.63 -17.62 -4.80
N ASP A 3 -11.30 -17.71 -4.66
CA ASP A 3 -10.56 -17.22 -3.49
C ASP A 3 -10.68 -15.70 -3.42
N ALA A 4 -11.89 -15.21 -3.16
CA ALA A 4 -12.12 -13.83 -2.84
C ALA A 4 -11.44 -13.56 -1.49
N TRP A 5 -10.67 -12.47 -1.40
CA TRP A 5 -10.14 -12.05 -0.11
C TRP A 5 -11.28 -11.99 0.91
N PRO A 6 -11.13 -12.64 2.07
CA PRO A 6 -12.23 -12.83 3.01
C PRO A 6 -12.69 -11.50 3.64
N ARG A 7 -11.95 -10.39 3.45
CA ARG A 7 -12.13 -9.06 4.08
C ARG A 7 -11.54 -7.97 3.19
N ALA A 8 -11.88 -6.71 3.47
CA ALA A 8 -11.14 -5.56 2.94
C ALA A 8 -9.66 -5.69 3.30
N ALA A 9 -8.77 -5.50 2.32
CA ALA A 9 -7.32 -5.65 2.49
C ALA A 9 -6.61 -4.36 2.09
N LYS A 10 -5.61 -3.96 2.88
CA LYS A 10 -4.66 -2.90 2.48
C LYS A 10 -3.45 -3.54 1.84
N VAL A 11 -3.07 -3.05 0.67
CA VAL A 11 -1.92 -3.55 -0.11
C VAL A 11 -0.92 -2.42 -0.28
N ALA A 12 0.34 -2.66 0.09
CA ALA A 12 1.42 -1.70 -0.06
C ALA A 12 2.45 -2.18 -1.09
N PHE A 13 2.85 -1.28 -1.98
CA PHE A 13 3.94 -1.51 -2.94
C PHE A 13 5.21 -0.84 -2.39
N ILE A 14 6.18 -1.66 -1.99
CA ILE A 14 7.40 -1.20 -1.31
C ILE A 14 8.62 -1.49 -2.18
N GLY A 15 9.60 -0.59 -2.14
CA GLY A 15 10.90 -0.77 -2.77
C GLY A 15 11.62 0.55 -3.03
N SER A 16 12.83 0.45 -3.59
CA SER A 16 13.76 1.58 -3.75
C SER A 16 13.21 2.74 -4.58
N HIS A 17 13.84 3.91 -4.49
CA HIS A 17 13.46 5.06 -5.32
C HIS A 17 13.63 4.72 -6.81
N GLY A 18 12.74 5.24 -7.68
CA GLY A 18 12.83 5.05 -9.13
C GLY A 18 12.32 3.71 -9.69
N ILE A 19 11.92 2.72 -8.88
CA ILE A 19 11.52 1.38 -9.38
C ILE A 19 10.09 1.29 -9.96
N ARG A 20 9.45 2.43 -10.28
CA ARG A 20 8.10 2.49 -10.88
C ARG A 20 6.96 1.93 -10.01
N LYS A 21 7.07 2.05 -8.67
CA LYS A 21 6.02 1.63 -7.72
C LYS A 21 4.66 2.23 -8.04
N THR A 22 4.61 3.53 -8.34
CA THR A 22 3.38 4.24 -8.73
C THR A 22 2.72 3.61 -9.95
N THR A 23 3.50 3.26 -10.98
CA THR A 23 3.00 2.55 -12.17
C THR A 23 2.41 1.18 -11.81
N ALA A 24 3.07 0.44 -10.91
CA ALA A 24 2.57 -0.86 -10.46
C ALA A 24 1.24 -0.75 -9.69
N VAL A 25 1.08 0.28 -8.85
CA VAL A 25 -0.18 0.56 -8.15
C VAL A 25 -1.32 0.80 -9.14
N HIS A 26 -1.11 1.65 -10.16
CA HIS A 26 -2.13 1.90 -11.19
C HIS A 26 -2.47 0.63 -11.99
N ALA A 27 -1.48 -0.17 -12.37
CA ALA A 27 -1.70 -1.42 -13.09
C ALA A 27 -2.50 -2.44 -12.26
N PHE A 28 -2.20 -2.52 -10.95
CA PHE A 28 -2.93 -3.35 -10.01
C PHE A 28 -4.39 -2.90 -9.87
N ALA A 29 -4.64 -1.60 -9.61
CA ALA A 29 -5.98 -1.06 -9.47
C ALA A 29 -6.83 -1.30 -10.73
N ASN A 30 -6.28 -1.06 -11.91
CA ASN A 30 -6.95 -1.33 -13.17
C ASN A 30 -7.32 -2.82 -13.32
N THR A 31 -6.44 -3.72 -12.90
CA THR A 31 -6.69 -5.17 -12.96
C THR A 31 -7.80 -5.57 -12.00
N MET A 32 -7.82 -5.03 -10.79
CA MET A 32 -8.86 -5.30 -9.80
C MET A 32 -10.23 -4.74 -10.20
N GLN A 33 -10.26 -3.52 -10.75
CA GLN A 33 -11.49 -2.93 -11.28
C GLN A 33 -12.07 -3.77 -12.42
N ARG A 34 -11.23 -4.26 -13.36
CA ARG A 34 -11.66 -5.18 -14.42
C ARG A 34 -12.17 -6.52 -13.87
N ALA A 35 -11.71 -6.95 -12.71
CA ALA A 35 -12.20 -8.13 -12.00
C ALA A 35 -13.47 -7.86 -11.16
N GLY A 36 -14.07 -6.66 -11.28
CA GLY A 36 -15.27 -6.28 -10.55
C GLY A 36 -15.04 -6.01 -9.06
N ARG A 37 -13.80 -5.69 -8.67
CA ARG A 37 -13.44 -5.37 -7.27
C ARG A 37 -13.33 -3.87 -7.07
N SER A 38 -13.87 -3.38 -5.95
CA SER A 38 -13.65 -1.99 -5.51
C SER A 38 -12.20 -1.82 -5.07
N VAL A 39 -11.55 -0.76 -5.55
CA VAL A 39 -10.20 -0.36 -5.14
C VAL A 39 -10.18 1.14 -4.93
N GLU A 40 -9.75 1.54 -3.74
CA GLU A 40 -9.39 2.91 -3.42
C GLU A 40 -7.87 3.08 -3.55
N HIS A 41 -7.44 4.12 -4.25
CA HIS A 41 -6.02 4.47 -4.32
C HIS A 41 -5.62 5.14 -2.99
N GLY A 42 -4.83 4.43 -2.18
CA GLY A 42 -4.22 5.00 -0.99
C GLY A 42 -3.37 6.23 -1.35
N ARG A 43 -3.59 7.32 -0.64
CA ARG A 43 -2.81 8.56 -0.72
C ARG A 43 -1.32 8.25 -0.59
N GLU A 44 -0.46 8.97 -1.32
CA GLU A 44 0.98 8.90 -1.09
C GLU A 44 1.26 9.21 0.38
N VAL A 45 1.75 8.21 1.12
CA VAL A 45 2.09 8.40 2.53
C VAL A 45 3.46 9.04 2.58
N VAL A 46 3.47 10.34 2.85
CA VAL A 46 4.69 11.11 3.08
C VAL A 46 5.46 10.45 4.22
N ARG A 47 6.78 10.36 4.06
CA ARG A 47 7.71 9.75 5.04
C ARG A 47 7.83 10.52 6.35
N ASP A 48 6.99 11.51 6.59
CA ASP A 48 6.97 12.32 7.80
C ASP A 48 6.44 11.47 8.97
N ASN A 49 7.36 10.71 9.55
CA ASN A 49 7.18 10.14 10.88
C ASN A 49 7.76 11.13 11.88
N PRO A 50 6.97 11.65 12.84
CA PRO A 50 7.48 12.57 13.87
C PRO A 50 8.59 11.98 14.75
N LEU A 51 8.81 10.66 14.68
CA LEU A 51 9.85 9.91 15.39
C LEU A 51 11.02 9.45 14.51
N GLY A 52 11.04 9.77 13.20
CA GLY A 52 12.14 9.41 12.27
C GLY A 52 12.25 7.91 11.93
N ILE A 53 11.36 7.05 12.45
CA ILE A 53 11.43 5.58 12.29
C ILE A 53 11.39 5.15 10.81
N ASN A 54 10.81 5.98 9.93
CA ASN A 54 10.68 5.69 8.50
C ASN A 54 11.97 5.93 7.69
N GLU A 55 12.98 6.60 8.26
CA GLU A 55 14.24 6.90 7.56
C GLU A 55 15.09 5.65 7.32
N SER A 56 15.08 4.72 8.28
CA SER A 56 15.85 3.48 8.24
C SER A 56 15.28 2.41 7.30
N ALA A 57 14.08 2.63 6.73
CA ALA A 57 13.42 1.74 5.77
C ALA A 57 13.34 0.25 6.20
N THR A 58 13.33 -0.03 7.50
CA THR A 58 13.27 -1.40 8.05
C THR A 58 11.89 -2.03 7.86
N GLY A 59 11.79 -3.34 8.07
CA GLY A 59 10.51 -4.05 8.04
C GLY A 59 9.51 -3.50 9.07
N GLU A 60 9.94 -3.18 10.29
CA GLU A 60 9.08 -2.59 11.31
C GLU A 60 8.57 -1.20 10.91
N ALA A 61 9.43 -0.36 10.32
CA ALA A 61 9.04 0.95 9.84
C ALA A 61 8.00 0.87 8.72
N GLN A 62 8.18 -0.05 7.79
CA GLN A 62 7.22 -0.33 6.72
C GLN A 62 5.88 -0.83 7.27
N LEU A 63 5.90 -1.73 8.25
CA LEU A 63 4.70 -2.24 8.90
C LEU A 63 3.96 -1.10 9.62
N TRP A 64 4.69 -0.25 10.36
CA TRP A 64 4.10 0.92 11.03
C TRP A 64 3.40 1.85 10.04
N VAL A 65 4.04 2.17 8.90
CA VAL A 65 3.44 3.00 7.84
C VAL A 65 2.14 2.40 7.33
N ILE A 66 2.08 1.09 7.12
CA ILE A 66 0.85 0.43 6.64
C ILE A 66 -0.25 0.50 7.69
N MET A 67 0.09 0.20 8.95
CA MET A 67 -0.87 0.16 10.06
C MET A 67 -1.38 1.55 10.40
N SER A 68 -0.57 2.60 10.27
CA SER A 68 -0.99 4.00 10.53
C SER A 68 -2.03 4.51 9.56
N GLN A 69 -2.19 3.88 8.40
CA GLN A 69 -3.25 4.23 7.45
C GLN A 69 -4.60 3.61 7.82
N ILE A 70 -4.65 2.64 8.74
CA ILE A 70 -5.90 2.04 9.20
C ILE A 70 -6.52 3.01 10.20
N GLU A 71 -7.42 3.87 9.72
CA GLU A 71 -8.30 4.60 10.64
C GLU A 71 -9.26 3.60 11.29
N MET A 72 -9.43 3.72 12.61
CA MET A 72 -10.32 2.89 13.42
C MET A 72 -11.74 3.44 13.39
#